data_AF-A0A7S3PRC0-F1
#
_entry.id   AF-A0A7S3PRC0-F1
#
_cell.length_a   1.000
_cell.length_b   1.000
_cell.length_c   1.000
_cell.angle_alpha   90.00
_cell.angle_beta   90.00
_cell.angle_gamma   90.00
#
_symmetry.space_group_name_H-M   'P 1'
#
loop_
_entity.id
_entity.type
_entity.pdbx_description
1 polymer ?
#
loop_
_entity_poly.entity_id
_entity_poly.type
_entity_poly.pdbx_seq_one_letter_code
_entity_poly.pdbx_strand_id
1 'polypeptide(L)'
;MAGKVTSPRKMSEKEKEQTDENNQASSKGVSSSGSGSGAVTVTVTAGVIALIAIGVSLIGFYGSDEWRTLPLKLLAGEHSRRFLSSLGVDTSVLDSNTEPGVNSASDQSAKPSKPFQFTVHFNGDGLSEGIKVNTMDFNGLDDLITKTCKELIVNDELITDESRCLPSNGAKLFTQTGIRCYSLLDIDPYSRTYIVPQGTLFVWPLGKVGDVIYPKCVKSPIPGKPMKMKQLSMSPRVFSVENFMTKEEIEKIIEHNAPVVKPSEVGFAGWRDDTRTSSTSWDFTSWAAKSIQKRAFDIVSMPYNPQLADAVQVLRYENTEWYKPHCDWFDAKGYDGHDPTVNNGTNRFVTVFLYISDVEEGGHTVFPLSTTHEGYNGEQLVHKGTEKTAGYIANKDAQWVCNTSSTALRSKPVAGNAVIFYSQGPRGELDPYSLHGGCPVIKGTKWSANVWIWNREKPDKSKAKDGKGKNAKKTPGAINVLMVNDKDSPINIYWDDGSHDMVFQMEIPVDQRMPMTTYEGHRFVAKNEAGEYVGEYRASPKDDDNEILFA
;
A
#
# COMPACT_ATOMS: atom_id res chain seq x y z
N MET A 1 -18.62 58.74 -36.63
CA MET A 1 -18.26 59.61 -35.49
C MET A 1 -17.45 58.73 -34.53
N ALA A 2 -16.11 58.66 -34.55
CA ALA A 2 -15.09 59.66 -34.17
C ALA A 2 -15.43 60.32 -32.82
N GLY A 3 -14.62 60.35 -31.76
CA GLY A 3 -13.24 59.90 -31.42
C GLY A 3 -13.18 59.78 -29.87
N LYS A 4 -12.07 59.62 -29.15
CA LYS A 4 -10.67 59.96 -29.35
C LYS A 4 -9.82 59.14 -28.37
N VAL A 5 -8.61 58.82 -28.83
CA VAL A 5 -7.44 58.32 -28.10
C VAL A 5 -6.74 59.49 -27.37
N THR A 6 -6.17 59.25 -26.19
CA THR A 6 -4.86 59.82 -25.78
C THR A 6 -4.16 58.92 -24.75
N SER A 7 -2.90 58.59 -25.06
CA SER A 7 -1.89 57.91 -24.22
C SER A 7 -0.90 58.98 -23.67
N PRO A 8 0.30 58.64 -23.15
CA PRO A 8 0.65 58.53 -21.73
C PRO A 8 1.63 59.64 -21.27
N ARG A 9 1.92 59.75 -19.96
CA ARG A 9 3.01 60.61 -19.47
C ARG A 9 4.00 59.84 -18.59
N LYS A 10 5.27 60.16 -18.83
CA LYS A 10 6.53 59.52 -18.41
C LYS A 10 7.24 60.40 -17.35
N MET A 11 8.19 59.79 -16.62
CA MET A 11 9.32 60.35 -15.83
C MET A 11 8.98 60.94 -14.45
N SER A 12 9.84 60.90 -13.42
CA SER A 12 11.32 60.76 -13.33
C SER A 12 11.81 60.20 -11.98
N GLU A 13 13.07 59.76 -11.98
CA GLU A 13 13.94 59.35 -10.85
C GLU A 13 14.37 60.50 -9.90
N LYS A 14 14.95 60.05 -8.76
CA LYS A 14 15.97 60.67 -7.87
C LYS A 14 15.48 61.29 -6.56
N GLU A 15 15.89 60.68 -5.45
CA GLU A 15 16.94 61.13 -4.49
C GLU A 15 17.07 60.03 -3.39
N LYS A 16 18.24 59.39 -3.18
CA LYS A 16 19.39 59.78 -2.32
C LYS A 16 18.99 59.95 -0.85
N GLU A 17 19.70 59.54 0.20
CA GLU A 17 20.95 58.82 0.53
C GLU A 17 21.03 58.85 2.08
N GLN A 18 21.99 58.12 2.68
CA GLN A 18 22.54 58.28 4.05
C GLN A 18 21.73 57.74 5.25
N THR A 19 22.29 56.99 6.21
CA THR A 19 23.63 56.98 6.88
C THR A 19 23.98 55.55 7.37
N ASP A 20 25.18 54.96 7.18
CA ASP A 20 26.46 55.08 7.94
C ASP A 20 26.28 55.15 9.47
N GLU A 21 27.07 54.57 10.39
CA GLU A 21 28.30 53.76 10.48
C GLU A 21 28.48 53.49 12.00
N ASN A 22 29.19 52.42 12.41
CA ASN A 22 30.18 52.38 13.53
C ASN A 22 30.45 50.92 13.96
N ASN A 23 31.64 50.38 13.65
CA ASN A 23 32.91 50.40 14.43
C ASN A 23 32.95 49.32 15.53
N GLN A 24 33.70 48.23 15.34
CA GLN A 24 35.16 48.03 15.50
C GLN A 24 35.61 47.60 16.92
N ALA A 25 36.25 46.42 16.92
CA ALA A 25 37.41 45.99 17.72
C ALA A 25 37.35 45.85 19.26
N SER A 26 37.67 44.66 19.76
CA SER A 26 38.77 44.47 20.72
C SER A 26 39.27 43.02 20.77
N SER A 27 40.57 42.87 21.02
CA SER A 27 41.33 41.63 21.14
C SER A 27 41.80 41.43 22.59
N LYS A 28 41.95 40.16 23.02
CA LYS A 28 43.02 39.59 23.89
C LYS A 28 42.53 38.39 24.71
N GLY A 29 43.37 37.36 24.84
CA GLY A 29 43.46 36.54 26.07
C GLY A 29 43.49 35.01 25.90
N VAL A 30 44.66 34.42 26.17
CA VAL A 30 45.06 33.00 26.11
C VAL A 30 44.60 32.18 27.33
N SER A 31 44.28 30.87 27.16
CA SER A 31 44.79 29.77 28.02
C SER A 31 44.39 28.36 27.52
N SER A 32 45.33 27.44 27.66
CA SER A 32 45.37 26.03 27.23
C SER A 32 44.81 25.03 28.26
N SER A 33 44.22 23.92 27.82
CA SER A 33 44.44 22.57 28.38
C SER A 33 43.80 21.51 27.48
N GLY A 34 44.58 20.50 27.05
CA GLY A 34 44.17 19.54 26.02
C GLY A 34 43.59 18.21 26.53
N SER A 35 43.10 17.41 25.60
CA SER A 35 43.42 15.98 25.37
C SER A 35 42.47 15.47 24.28
N GLY A 36 43.01 14.75 23.29
CA GLY A 36 42.39 14.61 21.97
C GLY A 36 41.40 13.46 21.75
N SER A 37 40.66 13.59 20.66
CA SER A 37 40.43 12.53 19.66
C SER A 37 40.05 13.25 18.35
N GLY A 38 40.78 12.95 17.27
CA GLY A 38 40.82 13.77 16.06
C GLY A 38 39.55 13.71 15.22
N ALA A 39 38.93 14.86 14.99
CA ALA A 39 38.06 15.10 13.85
C ALA A 39 38.89 15.79 12.75
N VAL A 40 39.12 15.09 11.63
CA VAL A 40 39.72 15.71 10.44
C VAL A 40 38.63 16.59 9.81
N THR A 41 38.80 17.90 9.89
CA THR A 41 37.91 18.87 9.25
C THR A 41 38.52 19.27 7.92
N VAL A 42 37.92 18.87 6.80
CA VAL A 42 38.32 19.35 5.46
C VAL A 42 37.49 20.59 5.15
N THR A 43 38.16 21.75 5.10
CA THR A 43 37.54 23.02 4.70
C THR A 43 37.66 23.16 3.18
N VAL A 44 36.55 23.07 2.44
CA VAL A 44 36.53 23.43 1.02
C VAL A 44 36.12 24.89 0.91
N THR A 45 37.08 25.75 0.55
CA THR A 45 36.83 27.17 0.29
C THR A 45 35.96 27.33 -0.95
N ALA A 46 34.96 28.20 -0.85
CA ALA A 46 34.03 28.55 -1.92
C ALA A 46 34.80 29.11 -3.13
N GLY A 47 34.96 28.30 -4.18
CA GLY A 47 35.78 28.72 -5.30
C GLY A 47 35.95 27.77 -6.48
N VAL A 48 35.04 26.82 -6.76
CA VAL A 48 34.87 26.22 -8.10
C VAL A 48 33.42 25.73 -8.24
N ILE A 49 32.52 26.57 -8.77
CA ILE A 49 31.27 26.12 -9.38
C ILE A 49 31.55 26.00 -10.87
N ALA A 50 31.88 24.79 -11.34
CA ALA A 50 31.74 24.43 -12.75
C ALA A 50 31.91 22.91 -12.91
N LEU A 51 30.87 22.30 -13.48
CA LEU A 51 30.82 20.96 -14.09
C LEU A 51 30.84 19.76 -13.13
N ILE A 52 29.66 19.18 -12.90
CA ILE A 52 29.31 17.83 -13.36
C ILE A 52 27.77 17.75 -13.41
N ALA A 53 27.25 17.72 -14.63
CA ALA A 53 25.96 17.14 -14.93
C ALA A 53 26.15 15.62 -14.93
N ILE A 54 25.53 14.90 -13.99
CA ILE A 54 24.94 13.55 -14.11
C ILE A 54 24.22 13.31 -12.77
N GLY A 55 22.88 13.39 -12.82
CA GLY A 55 21.94 12.66 -11.96
C GLY A 55 22.09 12.69 -10.43
N VAL A 56 21.91 13.85 -9.78
CA VAL A 56 21.44 13.90 -8.37
C VAL A 56 20.55 15.14 -8.18
N SER A 57 19.24 14.92 -7.99
CA SER A 57 18.32 15.97 -7.56
C SER A 57 18.49 16.24 -6.06
N LEU A 58 19.17 17.32 -5.70
CA LEU A 58 19.16 17.88 -4.34
C LEU A 58 17.92 18.78 -4.19
N ILE A 59 16.89 18.29 -3.51
CA ILE A 59 15.80 19.14 -3.01
C ILE A 59 16.26 19.69 -1.65
N GLY A 60 16.65 20.97 -1.61
CA GLY A 60 16.89 21.70 -0.37
C GLY A 60 15.61 22.41 0.09
N PHE A 61 15.17 22.12 1.32
CA PHE A 61 14.22 22.98 2.04
C PHE A 61 15.00 24.00 2.87
N TYR A 62 14.72 25.28 2.65
CA TYR A 62 15.13 26.38 3.53
C TYR A 62 14.17 26.43 4.73
N GLY A 63 14.71 26.37 5.95
CA GLY A 63 14.00 26.81 7.16
C GLY A 63 14.24 25.96 8.42
N SER A 64 14.73 26.63 9.46
CA SER A 64 14.87 26.24 10.88
C SER A 64 16.16 25.52 11.33
N ASP A 65 16.77 26.09 12.38
CA ASP A 65 18.09 25.83 12.94
C ASP A 65 18.20 24.53 13.78
N GLU A 66 18.18 23.34 13.17
CA GLU A 66 18.65 22.11 13.81
C GLU A 66 19.37 21.19 12.80
N TRP A 67 20.70 21.07 12.91
CA TRP A 67 21.47 20.07 12.16
C TRP A 67 21.24 18.68 12.77
N ARG A 68 20.37 17.87 12.16
CA ARG A 68 20.27 16.43 12.43
C ARG A 68 20.99 15.66 11.33
N THR A 69 21.97 14.84 11.72
CA THR A 69 22.66 13.90 10.83
C THR A 69 21.68 12.82 10.34
N LEU A 70 21.39 12.80 9.05
CA LEU A 70 20.69 11.69 8.38
C LEU A 70 21.71 10.66 7.87
N PRO A 71 21.48 9.35 8.04
CA PRO A 71 22.31 8.36 7.37
C PRO A 71 21.96 8.30 5.88
N LEU A 72 22.85 8.81 5.03
CA LEU A 72 22.82 8.64 3.58
C LEU A 72 23.17 7.18 3.23
N LYS A 73 22.19 6.38 2.79
CA LYS A 73 22.47 5.16 2.02
C LYS A 73 22.60 5.55 0.54
N LEU A 74 23.83 5.69 0.06
CA LEU A 74 24.18 5.77 -1.35
C LEU A 74 24.54 4.36 -1.84
N LEU A 75 23.81 3.82 -2.82
CA LEU A 75 24.26 2.68 -3.61
C LEU A 75 25.29 3.19 -4.62
N ALA A 76 26.55 3.31 -4.20
CA ALA A 76 27.64 3.72 -5.05
C ALA A 76 28.22 2.50 -5.80
N GLY A 77 27.93 2.39 -7.11
CA GLY A 77 28.61 1.45 -8.01
C GLY A 77 30.12 1.75 -8.12
N GLU A 78 30.91 0.82 -8.66
CA GLU A 78 32.39 0.89 -8.70
C GLU A 78 32.97 2.21 -9.26
N HIS A 79 32.29 2.83 -10.22
CA HIS A 79 32.70 4.11 -10.79
C HIS A 79 32.67 5.26 -9.76
N SER A 80 31.69 5.26 -8.86
CA SER A 80 31.59 6.27 -7.80
C SER A 80 32.64 6.06 -6.70
N ARG A 81 33.02 4.80 -6.43
CA ARG A 81 34.08 4.44 -5.47
C ARG A 81 35.45 4.91 -5.93
N ARG A 82 35.77 4.76 -7.22
CA ARG A 82 37.04 5.26 -7.79
C ARG A 82 37.13 6.79 -7.73
N PHE A 83 36.02 7.48 -7.97
CA PHE A 83 35.96 8.94 -7.85
C PHE A 83 36.17 9.42 -6.41
N LEU A 84 35.46 8.82 -5.44
CA LEU A 84 35.60 9.14 -4.01
C LEU A 84 37.01 8.84 -3.47
N SER A 85 37.60 7.70 -3.88
CA SER A 85 38.98 7.35 -3.54
C SER A 85 39.99 8.34 -4.12
N SER A 86 39.77 8.84 -5.35
CA SER A 86 40.62 9.87 -5.95
C SER A 86 40.55 11.24 -5.24
N LEU A 87 39.50 11.47 -4.46
CA LEU A 87 39.31 12.66 -3.62
C LEU A 87 39.79 12.45 -2.16
N GLY A 88 40.40 11.30 -1.85
CA GLY A 88 40.93 10.97 -0.53
C GLY A 88 39.87 10.54 0.50
N VAL A 89 38.66 10.18 0.05
CA VAL A 89 37.60 9.65 0.92
C VAL A 89 37.81 8.15 1.13
N ASP A 90 37.87 7.71 2.40
CA ASP A 90 38.00 6.29 2.76
C ASP A 90 36.69 5.54 2.45
N THR A 91 36.73 4.66 1.45
CA THR A 91 35.58 3.89 0.99
C THR A 91 35.44 2.52 1.68
N SER A 92 36.33 2.16 2.61
CA SER A 92 36.31 0.87 3.32
C SER A 92 35.03 0.64 4.15
N VAL A 93 34.32 1.72 4.49
CA VAL A 93 33.03 1.69 5.22
C VAL A 93 31.85 1.27 4.32
N LEU A 94 32.04 1.23 2.99
CA LEU A 94 31.01 0.84 2.02
C LEU A 94 31.03 -0.67 1.70
N ASP A 95 32.00 -1.42 2.23
CA ASP A 95 32.20 -2.85 1.95
C ASP A 95 31.62 -3.78 3.03
N SER A 96 30.88 -3.26 4.01
CA SER A 96 30.16 -4.10 4.97
C SER A 96 28.92 -4.73 4.33
N ASN A 97 29.11 -5.86 3.64
CA ASN A 97 28.04 -6.82 3.29
C ASN A 97 27.56 -7.57 4.53
N THR A 98 27.06 -6.83 5.52
CA THR A 98 26.25 -7.39 6.60
C THR A 98 24.79 -7.10 6.28
N GLU A 99 24.06 -8.14 5.86
CA GLU A 99 22.66 -8.27 6.26
C GLU A 99 22.58 -8.00 7.78
N PRO A 100 21.46 -7.48 8.32
CA PRO A 100 21.30 -7.38 9.77
C PRO A 100 21.19 -8.79 10.35
N GLY A 101 22.35 -9.44 10.49
CA GLY A 101 22.56 -10.62 11.28
C GLY A 101 22.34 -10.24 12.73
N VAL A 102 21.54 -11.06 13.39
CA VAL A 102 21.37 -11.12 14.84
C VAL A 102 22.74 -11.22 15.47
N ASN A 103 23.34 -10.09 15.83
CA ASN A 103 24.39 -10.05 16.84
C ASN A 103 23.67 -10.00 18.17
N SER A 104 23.62 -11.18 18.80
CA SER A 104 23.45 -11.37 20.23
C SER A 104 24.54 -10.60 20.98
N ALA A 105 24.36 -9.29 21.14
CA ALA A 105 24.98 -8.53 22.20
C ALA A 105 23.81 -8.00 23.02
N SER A 106 23.69 -8.52 24.24
CA SER A 106 22.67 -8.19 25.22
C SER A 106 22.29 -6.70 25.20
N ASP A 107 21.11 -6.42 24.66
CA ASP A 107 20.44 -5.12 24.78
C ASP A 107 20.12 -4.94 26.26
N GLN A 108 21.00 -4.23 26.98
CA GLN A 108 20.65 -3.71 28.28
C GLN A 108 19.57 -2.65 28.07
N SER A 109 18.33 -3.13 28.18
CA SER A 109 17.10 -2.39 28.43
C SER A 109 17.34 -0.92 28.82
N ALA A 110 17.16 -0.01 27.87
CA ALA A 110 16.75 1.33 28.24
C ALA A 110 15.32 1.23 28.78
N LYS A 111 15.19 0.90 30.08
CA LYS A 111 13.91 1.00 30.79
C LYS A 111 13.41 2.43 30.61
N PRO A 112 12.12 2.66 30.33
CA PRO A 112 11.56 4.01 30.36
C PRO A 112 11.95 4.68 31.66
N SER A 113 12.30 5.98 31.59
CA SER A 113 12.92 6.73 32.68
C SER A 113 12.09 6.72 33.98
N LYS A 114 10.80 6.34 33.90
CA LYS A 114 10.02 5.79 34.99
C LYS A 114 9.09 4.67 34.47
N PRO A 115 8.87 3.62 35.28
CA PRO A 115 7.81 2.64 35.04
C PRO A 115 6.44 3.29 34.91
N PHE A 116 5.59 2.75 34.04
CA PHE A 116 4.22 3.20 33.88
C PHE A 116 3.26 2.04 33.64
N GLN A 117 1.98 2.29 33.90
CA GLN A 117 0.89 1.39 33.57
C GLN A 117 0.29 1.75 32.21
N PHE A 118 -0.14 0.73 31.47
CA PHE A 118 -0.86 0.88 30.21
C PHE A 118 -1.72 -0.36 29.95
N THR A 119 -2.47 -0.36 28.84
CA THR A 119 -3.39 -1.44 28.50
C THR A 119 -2.99 -2.10 27.18
N VAL A 120 -2.93 -3.44 27.20
CA VAL A 120 -2.68 -4.27 26.02
C VAL A 120 -3.99 -4.95 25.61
N HIS A 121 -4.28 -4.91 24.31
CA HIS A 121 -5.45 -5.51 23.71
C HIS A 121 -5.05 -6.55 22.66
N PHE A 122 -5.97 -7.48 22.38
CA PHE A 122 -5.85 -8.35 21.23
C PHE A 122 -5.93 -7.56 19.92
N ASN A 123 -5.31 -8.08 18.87
CA ASN A 123 -5.33 -7.52 17.52
C ASN A 123 -6.75 -7.06 17.12
N GLY A 124 -6.87 -5.84 16.60
CA GLY A 124 -8.12 -5.31 16.08
C GLY A 124 -9.26 -5.13 17.09
N ASP A 125 -9.06 -5.42 18.37
CA ASP A 125 -10.02 -5.07 19.41
C ASP A 125 -9.98 -3.56 19.66
N GLY A 126 -11.06 -2.97 20.15
CA GLY A 126 -11.06 -1.58 20.61
C GLY A 126 -12.22 -1.25 21.54
N LEU A 127 -13.01 -2.26 21.89
CA LEU A 127 -14.18 -2.12 22.76
C LEU A 127 -13.99 -2.82 24.10
N SER A 128 -13.07 -3.78 24.19
CA SER A 128 -12.77 -4.40 25.48
C SER A 128 -11.95 -3.49 26.40
N GLU A 129 -11.93 -3.86 27.67
CA GLU A 129 -11.07 -3.27 28.69
C GLU A 129 -9.59 -3.68 28.54
N GLY A 130 -9.28 -4.73 27.76
CA GLY A 130 -7.93 -5.28 27.62
C GLY A 130 -7.32 -5.76 28.94
N ILE A 131 -5.99 -5.92 28.94
CA ILE A 131 -5.21 -6.30 30.11
C ILE A 131 -4.38 -5.09 30.54
N LYS A 132 -4.54 -4.69 31.80
CA LYS A 132 -3.73 -3.63 32.41
C LYS A 132 -2.41 -4.22 32.89
N VAL A 133 -1.31 -3.62 32.46
CA VAL A 133 0.04 -4.10 32.74
C VAL A 133 0.95 -2.97 33.18
N ASN A 134 2.03 -3.28 33.91
CA ASN A 134 3.08 -2.32 34.26
C ASN A 134 4.38 -2.69 33.57
N THR A 135 5.08 -1.71 32.97
CA THR A 135 6.38 -1.95 32.32
C THR A 135 7.44 -2.58 33.23
N MET A 136 7.31 -2.46 34.57
CA MET A 136 8.21 -3.10 35.53
C MET A 136 8.09 -4.62 35.59
N ASP A 137 6.96 -5.19 35.18
CA ASP A 137 6.67 -6.61 35.31
C ASP A 137 7.33 -7.45 34.19
N PHE A 138 8.04 -6.79 33.27
CA PHE A 138 8.59 -7.38 32.06
C PHE A 138 10.07 -7.07 31.87
N ASN A 139 10.82 -8.09 31.43
CA ASN A 139 12.23 -7.97 31.07
C ASN A 139 12.41 -7.54 29.60
N GLY A 140 11.78 -6.42 29.22
CA GLY A 140 11.80 -5.90 27.85
C GLY A 140 10.55 -6.22 27.04
N LEU A 141 10.56 -5.82 25.76
CA LEU A 141 9.41 -5.89 24.87
C LEU A 141 9.01 -7.35 24.56
N ASP A 142 9.98 -8.24 24.37
CA ASP A 142 9.72 -9.63 24.01
C ASP A 142 9.01 -10.43 25.11
N ASP A 143 9.40 -10.20 26.36
CA ASP A 143 8.75 -10.78 27.54
C ASP A 143 7.31 -10.24 27.69
N LEU A 144 7.12 -8.95 27.41
CA LEU A 144 5.79 -8.32 27.38
C LEU A 144 4.88 -8.93 26.31
N ILE A 145 5.36 -9.03 25.07
CA ILE A 145 4.64 -9.64 23.95
C ILE A 145 4.24 -11.08 24.31
N THR A 146 5.20 -11.88 24.77
CA THR A 146 4.97 -13.30 25.04
C THR A 146 3.91 -13.51 26.13
N LYS A 147 4.05 -12.85 27.28
CA LYS A 147 3.14 -13.02 28.42
C LYS A 147 1.73 -12.51 28.11
N THR A 148 1.62 -11.28 27.59
CA THR A 148 0.31 -10.66 27.31
C THR A 148 -0.40 -11.34 26.15
N CYS A 149 0.32 -11.79 25.12
CA CYS A 149 -0.26 -12.57 24.03
C CYS A 149 -0.87 -13.86 24.56
N LYS A 150 -0.12 -14.65 25.35
CA LYS A 150 -0.60 -15.92 25.90
C LYS A 150 -1.87 -15.72 26.72
N GLU A 151 -1.90 -14.69 27.57
CA GLU A 151 -3.07 -14.34 28.36
C GLU A 151 -4.29 -13.97 27.50
N LEU A 152 -4.09 -13.20 26.43
CA LEU A 152 -5.15 -12.76 25.53
C LEU A 152 -5.71 -13.88 24.65
N ILE A 153 -4.92 -14.92 24.35
CA ILE A 153 -5.37 -16.06 23.55
C ILE A 153 -5.85 -17.24 24.40
N VAL A 154 -5.87 -17.13 25.73
CA VAL A 154 -6.40 -18.22 26.58
C VAL A 154 -7.86 -18.46 26.20
N ASN A 155 -8.16 -19.68 25.76
CA ASN A 155 -9.47 -20.11 25.25
C ASN A 155 -9.88 -19.51 23.89
N ASP A 156 -8.93 -19.01 23.09
CA ASP A 156 -9.22 -18.60 21.72
C ASP A 156 -9.40 -19.82 20.81
N GLU A 157 -10.59 -19.97 20.21
CA GLU A 157 -10.90 -21.13 19.36
C GLU A 157 -10.12 -21.14 18.03
N LEU A 158 -9.63 -19.98 17.58
CA LEU A 158 -8.91 -19.83 16.29
C LEU A 158 -7.40 -19.72 16.47
N ILE A 159 -6.92 -19.32 17.66
CA ILE A 159 -5.49 -19.22 17.98
C ILE A 159 -5.20 -20.03 19.25
N THR A 160 -4.96 -21.32 19.10
CA THR A 160 -4.68 -22.24 20.22
C THR A 160 -3.19 -22.51 20.44
N ASP A 161 -2.34 -22.27 19.43
CA ASP A 161 -0.89 -22.49 19.52
C ASP A 161 -0.17 -21.30 20.16
N GLU A 162 0.25 -21.45 21.42
CA GLU A 162 1.02 -20.44 22.15
C GLU A 162 2.37 -20.11 21.49
N SER A 163 2.91 -20.96 20.60
CA SER A 163 4.13 -20.63 19.87
C SER A 163 3.94 -19.38 18.99
N ARG A 164 2.69 -19.06 18.64
CA ARG A 164 2.33 -17.85 17.88
C ARG A 164 2.48 -16.57 18.69
N CYS A 165 2.65 -16.68 20.00
CA CYS A 165 2.92 -15.55 20.87
C CYS A 165 4.40 -15.21 21.03
N LEU A 166 5.30 -15.98 20.43
CA LEU A 166 6.74 -15.76 20.53
C LEU A 166 7.20 -14.70 19.51
N PRO A 167 7.91 -13.63 19.94
CA PRO A 167 8.53 -12.67 19.03
C PRO A 167 9.47 -13.32 18.01
N SER A 168 10.20 -14.37 18.41
CA SER A 168 11.07 -15.17 17.52
C SER A 168 10.31 -15.82 16.36
N ASN A 169 9.02 -16.08 16.55
CA ASN A 169 8.14 -16.62 15.51
C ASN A 169 7.43 -15.50 14.74
N GLY A 170 7.56 -14.25 15.15
CA GLY A 170 7.02 -13.08 14.45
C GLY A 170 5.82 -12.41 15.13
N ALA A 171 5.52 -12.73 16.39
CA ALA A 171 4.57 -11.96 17.20
C ALA A 171 5.06 -10.51 17.39
N LYS A 172 4.14 -9.54 17.32
CA LYS A 172 4.47 -8.11 17.29
C LYS A 172 3.52 -7.30 18.15
N LEU A 173 3.96 -6.10 18.51
CA LEU A 173 3.16 -5.11 19.24
C LEU A 173 2.99 -3.84 18.39
N PHE A 174 1.80 -3.25 18.41
CA PHE A 174 1.47 -2.03 17.67
C PHE A 174 0.75 -1.02 18.54
N THR A 175 1.00 0.27 18.30
CA THR A 175 0.24 1.38 18.92
C THR A 175 -1.15 1.51 18.29
N GLN A 176 -2.05 2.25 18.96
CA GLN A 176 -3.36 2.62 18.42
C GLN A 176 -3.33 3.41 17.11
N THR A 177 -2.17 3.96 16.75
CA THR A 177 -1.99 4.72 15.51
C THR A 177 -1.30 3.93 14.39
N GLY A 178 -1.17 2.61 14.56
CA GLY A 178 -0.62 1.69 13.55
C GLY A 178 0.91 1.59 13.53
N ILE A 179 1.62 2.27 14.43
CA ILE A 179 3.08 2.14 14.53
C ILE A 179 3.45 0.84 15.22
N ARG A 180 4.38 0.07 14.63
CA ARG A 180 4.99 -1.10 15.26
C ARG A 180 5.95 -0.66 16.37
N CYS A 181 5.82 -1.28 17.54
CA CYS A 181 6.77 -1.10 18.64
C CYS A 181 7.98 -2.01 18.45
N TYR A 182 9.18 -1.47 18.66
CA TYR A 182 10.46 -2.17 18.66
C TYR A 182 11.12 -2.15 20.03
N SER A 183 10.69 -1.26 20.92
CA SER A 183 11.10 -1.18 22.32
C SER A 183 9.93 -0.79 23.22
N LEU A 184 10.13 -0.88 24.55
CA LEU A 184 9.16 -0.36 25.52
C LEU A 184 9.01 1.18 25.47
N LEU A 185 9.97 1.90 24.86
CA LEU A 185 9.93 3.35 24.71
C LEU A 185 8.95 3.81 23.63
N ASP A 186 8.55 2.92 22.72
CA ASP A 186 7.56 3.21 21.68
C ASP A 186 6.13 3.19 22.22
N ILE A 187 5.93 2.72 23.46
CA ILE A 187 4.62 2.59 24.08
C ILE A 187 4.24 3.90 24.76
N ASP A 188 3.12 4.48 24.33
CA ASP A 188 2.52 5.65 24.98
C ASP A 188 1.58 5.18 26.11
N PRO A 189 1.84 5.54 27.39
CA PRO A 189 1.01 5.16 28.55
C PRO A 189 -0.45 5.61 28.44
N TYR A 190 -0.75 6.63 27.63
CA TYR A 190 -2.08 7.19 27.49
C TYR A 190 -2.85 6.61 26.30
N SER A 191 -2.24 5.69 25.55
CA SER A 191 -2.82 5.08 24.35
C SER A 191 -3.01 3.57 24.49
N ARG A 192 -3.89 3.01 23.66
CA ARG A 192 -4.07 1.56 23.57
C ARG A 192 -2.93 0.93 22.77
N THR A 193 -2.57 -0.29 23.15
CA THR A 193 -1.52 -1.07 22.47
C THR A 193 -2.07 -2.45 22.10
N TYR A 194 -1.63 -3.00 20.97
CA TYR A 194 -2.24 -4.16 20.32
C TYR A 194 -1.23 -5.25 20.04
N ILE A 195 -1.50 -6.44 20.58
CA ILE A 195 -0.72 -7.64 20.28
C ILE A 195 -1.19 -8.24 18.96
N VAL A 196 -0.24 -8.57 18.08
CA VAL A 196 -0.49 -9.24 16.79
C VAL A 196 0.26 -10.57 16.83
N PRO A 197 -0.43 -11.70 17.08
CA PRO A 197 0.19 -13.02 17.07
C PRO A 197 0.79 -13.35 15.70
N GLN A 198 1.78 -14.22 15.70
CA GLN A 198 2.34 -14.82 14.49
C GLN A 198 1.23 -15.35 13.58
N GLY A 199 1.44 -15.20 12.27
CA GLY A 199 0.51 -15.68 11.25
C GLY A 199 -0.74 -14.81 11.09
N THR A 200 -0.96 -13.79 11.93
CA THR A 200 -1.97 -12.75 11.72
C THR A 200 -1.32 -11.43 11.28
N LEU A 201 -2.14 -10.48 10.82
CA LEU A 201 -1.73 -9.14 10.43
C LEU A 201 -2.46 -8.10 11.27
N PHE A 202 -1.84 -6.93 11.45
CA PHE A 202 -2.46 -5.82 12.17
C PHE A 202 -3.80 -5.43 11.54
N VAL A 203 -4.87 -5.45 12.33
CA VAL A 203 -6.19 -4.96 11.93
C VAL A 203 -6.47 -3.70 12.73
N TRP A 204 -6.91 -2.62 12.07
CA TRP A 204 -7.25 -1.37 12.75
C TRP A 204 -8.27 -1.59 13.87
N PRO A 205 -8.00 -1.17 15.12
CA PRO A 205 -8.91 -1.36 16.24
C PRO A 205 -10.28 -0.73 16.00
N LEU A 206 -11.33 -1.39 16.52
CA LEU A 206 -12.70 -0.87 16.43
C LEU A 206 -12.90 0.34 17.33
N GLY A 207 -13.47 1.40 16.77
CA GLY A 207 -14.10 2.48 17.52
C GLY A 207 -15.62 2.35 17.51
N LYS A 208 -16.30 3.32 18.13
CA LYS A 208 -17.72 3.57 17.85
C LYS A 208 -17.87 4.04 16.40
N VAL A 209 -19.01 3.76 15.79
CA VAL A 209 -19.35 4.32 14.48
C VAL A 209 -19.24 5.84 14.55
N GLY A 210 -18.50 6.42 13.61
CA GLY A 210 -18.21 7.85 13.59
C GLY A 210 -16.88 8.26 14.20
N ASP A 211 -16.23 7.39 14.99
CA ASP A 211 -14.91 7.67 15.57
C ASP A 211 -13.87 7.90 14.47
N VAL A 212 -12.91 8.78 14.77
CA VAL A 212 -11.88 9.22 13.84
C VAL A 212 -10.50 8.83 14.35
N ILE A 213 -9.70 8.22 13.48
CA ILE A 213 -8.31 7.83 13.70
C ILE A 213 -7.42 8.64 12.76
N TYR A 214 -6.31 9.15 13.29
CA TYR A 214 -5.25 9.79 12.51
C TYR A 214 -4.05 8.83 12.45
N PRO A 215 -3.96 7.96 11.44
CA PRO A 215 -2.92 6.94 11.37
C PRO A 215 -1.55 7.61 11.28
N LYS A 216 -0.59 7.11 12.06
CA LYS A 216 0.80 7.59 12.07
C LYS A 216 1.73 6.73 11.22
N CYS A 217 1.30 5.50 10.91
CA CYS A 217 2.02 4.58 10.02
C CYS A 217 2.04 5.01 8.54
N VAL A 218 1.21 5.98 8.15
CA VAL A 218 1.14 6.50 6.79
C VAL A 218 1.25 8.02 6.78
N LYS A 219 1.96 8.57 5.79
CA LYS A 219 1.99 10.00 5.52
C LYS A 219 0.93 10.34 4.46
N SER A 220 0.15 11.39 4.69
CA SER A 220 -0.70 11.92 3.60
C SER A 220 0.20 12.51 2.51
N PRO A 221 -0.14 12.31 1.23
CA PRO A 221 0.58 12.95 0.14
C PRO A 221 0.16 14.41 -0.07
N ILE A 222 -0.81 14.94 0.71
CA ILE A 222 -1.33 16.29 0.57
C ILE A 222 -0.73 17.19 1.66
N PRO A 223 0.07 18.22 1.31
CA PRO A 223 0.68 19.12 2.28
C PRO A 223 -0.36 19.77 3.22
N GLY A 224 -0.08 19.73 4.53
CA GLY A 224 -0.93 20.33 5.55
C GLY A 224 -2.26 19.63 5.83
N LYS A 225 -2.57 18.53 5.12
CA LYS A 225 -3.80 17.75 5.34
C LYS A 225 -3.46 16.35 5.83
N PRO A 226 -3.64 16.04 7.13
CA PRO A 226 -3.36 14.69 7.62
C PRO A 226 -4.33 13.67 7.03
N MET A 227 -3.85 12.43 6.91
CA MET A 227 -4.71 11.28 6.60
C MET A 227 -5.70 11.11 7.75
N LYS A 228 -6.98 10.92 7.42
CA LYS A 228 -8.05 10.81 8.41
C LYS A 228 -8.90 9.59 8.09
N MET A 229 -8.99 8.66 9.02
CA MET A 229 -9.82 7.47 8.91
C MET A 229 -11.04 7.60 9.81
N LYS A 230 -12.24 7.32 9.31
CA LYS A 230 -13.49 7.35 10.10
C LYS A 230 -14.15 5.97 10.08
N GLN A 231 -14.52 5.44 11.25
CA GLN A 231 -15.25 4.17 11.37
C GLN A 231 -16.65 4.31 10.78
N LEU A 232 -16.92 3.58 9.68
CA LEU A 232 -18.25 3.54 9.06
C LEU A 232 -19.07 2.35 9.56
N SER A 233 -18.42 1.20 9.75
CA SER A 233 -19.06 -0.01 10.27
C SER A 233 -18.10 -0.89 11.04
N MET A 234 -18.60 -1.59 12.05
CA MET A 234 -17.82 -2.53 12.85
C MET A 234 -17.88 -3.97 12.30
N SER A 235 -19.01 -4.35 11.69
CA SER A 235 -19.31 -5.61 11.02
C SER A 235 -20.07 -5.35 9.71
N PRO A 236 -19.43 -5.51 8.53
CA PRO A 236 -17.99 -5.73 8.41
C PRO A 236 -17.19 -4.52 8.90
N ARG A 237 -15.90 -4.71 9.13
CA ARG A 237 -15.02 -3.60 9.53
C ARG A 237 -14.75 -2.70 8.32
N VAL A 238 -15.30 -1.49 8.34
CA VAL A 238 -15.20 -0.51 7.24
C VAL A 238 -14.79 0.86 7.76
N PHE A 239 -13.81 1.47 7.10
CA PHE A 239 -13.34 2.83 7.35
C PHE A 239 -13.37 3.66 6.07
N SER A 240 -13.90 4.88 6.11
CA SER A 240 -13.61 5.88 5.06
C SER A 240 -12.27 6.54 5.36
N VAL A 241 -11.51 6.86 4.32
CA VAL A 241 -10.21 7.53 4.43
C VAL A 241 -10.21 8.79 3.58
N GLU A 242 -9.95 9.93 4.21
CA GLU A 242 -9.82 11.22 3.55
C GLU A 242 -8.35 11.56 3.28
N ASN A 243 -8.09 12.32 2.21
CA ASN A 243 -6.75 12.80 1.82
C ASN A 243 -5.79 11.66 1.41
N PHE A 244 -6.31 10.63 0.74
CA PHE A 244 -5.55 9.45 0.35
C PHE A 244 -4.71 9.66 -0.90
N MET A 245 -5.22 10.39 -1.91
CA MET A 245 -4.51 10.66 -3.17
C MET A 245 -4.45 12.16 -3.47
N THR A 246 -3.41 12.58 -4.18
CA THR A 246 -3.34 13.93 -4.75
C THR A 246 -4.12 14.03 -6.05
N LYS A 247 -4.40 15.26 -6.50
CA LYS A 247 -5.00 15.51 -7.82
C LYS A 247 -4.08 15.02 -8.96
N GLU A 248 -2.77 15.18 -8.81
CA GLU A 248 -1.77 14.73 -9.78
C GLU A 248 -1.76 13.20 -9.92
N GLU A 249 -1.85 12.48 -8.81
CA GLU A 249 -1.95 11.02 -8.82
C GLU A 249 -3.24 10.55 -9.52
N ILE A 250 -4.36 11.22 -9.26
CA ILE A 250 -5.65 10.95 -9.92
C ILE A 250 -5.54 11.16 -11.44
N GLU A 251 -5.02 12.31 -11.86
CA GLU A 251 -4.86 12.64 -13.27
C GLU A 251 -3.94 11.63 -13.97
N LYS A 252 -2.83 11.24 -13.34
CA LYS A 252 -1.90 10.26 -13.89
C LYS A 252 -2.51 8.87 -14.05
N ILE A 253 -3.27 8.41 -13.05
CA ILE A 253 -3.96 7.12 -13.14
C ILE A 253 -4.95 7.12 -14.30
N ILE A 254 -5.76 8.17 -14.44
CA ILE A 254 -6.73 8.28 -15.54
C ILE A 254 -5.99 8.32 -16.89
N GLU A 255 -4.98 9.18 -17.03
CA GLU A 255 -4.20 9.33 -18.26
C GLU A 255 -3.58 8.00 -18.73
N HIS A 256 -2.99 7.25 -17.78
CA HIS A 256 -2.34 5.97 -18.09
C HIS A 256 -3.33 4.87 -18.48
N ASN A 257 -4.51 4.85 -17.86
CA ASN A 257 -5.45 3.72 -17.95
C ASN A 257 -6.60 3.94 -18.94
N ALA A 258 -6.98 5.19 -19.22
CA ALA A 258 -8.11 5.48 -20.11
C ALA A 258 -8.00 4.88 -21.53
N PRO A 259 -6.81 4.82 -22.17
CA PRO A 259 -6.67 4.20 -23.48
C PRO A 259 -6.84 2.67 -23.49
N VAL A 260 -6.63 2.01 -22.35
CA VAL A 260 -6.53 0.55 -22.25
C VAL A 260 -7.63 -0.11 -21.42
N VAL A 261 -8.57 0.68 -20.88
CA VAL A 261 -9.73 0.18 -20.14
C VAL A 261 -10.64 -0.62 -21.09
N LYS A 262 -10.97 -1.87 -20.72
CA LYS A 262 -11.79 -2.78 -21.54
C LYS A 262 -12.92 -3.38 -20.70
N PRO A 263 -14.01 -3.91 -21.30
CA PRO A 263 -15.08 -4.55 -20.54
C PRO A 263 -14.55 -5.60 -19.55
N SER A 264 -15.07 -5.62 -18.32
CA SER A 264 -14.48 -6.41 -17.23
C SER A 264 -14.77 -7.91 -17.37
N GLU A 265 -13.80 -8.74 -16.99
CA GLU A 265 -13.96 -10.19 -16.81
C GLU A 265 -14.13 -10.53 -15.32
N VAL A 266 -14.73 -11.69 -15.01
CA VAL A 266 -15.04 -12.15 -13.65
C VAL A 266 -14.32 -13.46 -13.34
N GLY A 267 -13.73 -13.54 -12.15
CA GLY A 267 -13.05 -14.74 -11.63
C GLY A 267 -11.60 -14.92 -12.10
N PHE A 268 -10.91 -15.89 -11.48
CA PHE A 268 -9.49 -16.22 -11.74
C PHE A 268 -9.22 -16.73 -13.17
N ALA A 269 -10.27 -17.05 -13.92
CA ALA A 269 -10.23 -17.67 -15.24
C ALA A 269 -10.84 -16.81 -16.37
N GLY A 270 -11.10 -15.52 -16.14
CA GLY A 270 -11.41 -14.56 -17.22
C GLY A 270 -12.76 -14.75 -17.91
N TRP A 271 -13.81 -15.18 -17.20
CA TRP A 271 -15.13 -15.38 -17.83
C TRP A 271 -15.92 -14.07 -17.93
N ARG A 272 -16.60 -13.86 -19.07
CA ARG A 272 -17.59 -12.79 -19.25
C ARG A 272 -18.90 -13.18 -18.56
N ASP A 273 -19.41 -12.38 -17.64
CA ASP A 273 -20.68 -12.62 -16.91
C ASP A 273 -21.46 -11.30 -16.79
N ASP A 274 -22.79 -11.38 -16.80
CA ASP A 274 -23.73 -10.23 -16.73
C ASP A 274 -23.76 -9.56 -15.34
N THR A 275 -22.78 -9.87 -14.50
CA THR A 275 -22.77 -9.51 -13.08
C THR A 275 -21.82 -8.37 -12.73
N ARG A 276 -21.01 -7.95 -13.70
CA ARG A 276 -20.16 -6.78 -13.65
C ARG A 276 -20.20 -6.09 -15.02
N THR A 277 -20.73 -4.87 -15.06
CA THR A 277 -20.89 -4.14 -16.33
C THR A 277 -19.83 -3.07 -16.56
N SER A 278 -18.89 -2.88 -15.62
CA SER A 278 -17.80 -1.90 -15.74
C SER A 278 -16.77 -2.25 -16.80
N SER A 279 -15.93 -1.28 -17.14
CA SER A 279 -14.63 -1.51 -17.78
C SER A 279 -13.50 -1.52 -16.74
N THR A 280 -12.47 -2.35 -16.98
CA THR A 280 -11.30 -2.52 -16.11
C THR A 280 -10.00 -2.45 -16.90
N SER A 281 -8.94 -1.94 -16.27
CA SER A 281 -7.54 -2.12 -16.65
C SER A 281 -6.70 -2.46 -15.42
N TRP A 282 -5.45 -2.82 -15.63
CA TRP A 282 -4.50 -3.15 -14.58
C TRP A 282 -3.26 -2.28 -14.74
N ASP A 283 -2.96 -1.48 -13.72
CA ASP A 283 -1.81 -0.58 -13.71
C ASP A 283 -0.66 -1.21 -12.90
N PHE A 284 0.36 -1.62 -13.64
CA PHE A 284 1.56 -2.27 -13.10
C PHE A 284 2.73 -1.28 -12.96
N THR A 285 2.75 -0.24 -13.78
CA THR A 285 3.99 0.50 -14.08
C THR A 285 3.92 1.97 -13.72
N SER A 286 2.73 2.59 -13.67
CA SER A 286 2.65 4.03 -13.44
C SER A 286 3.20 4.39 -12.06
N TRP A 287 3.90 5.52 -11.99
CA TRP A 287 4.46 5.99 -10.72
C TRP A 287 3.36 6.24 -9.69
N ALA A 288 2.18 6.68 -10.15
CA ALA A 288 1.02 6.93 -9.30
C ALA A 288 0.51 5.61 -8.70
N ALA A 289 0.37 4.55 -9.50
CA ALA A 289 -0.05 3.23 -9.02
C ALA A 289 0.93 2.66 -7.99
N LYS A 290 2.25 2.73 -8.25
CA LYS A 290 3.30 2.29 -7.32
C LYS A 290 3.27 3.09 -6.00
N SER A 291 3.16 4.43 -6.09
CA SER A 291 3.05 5.33 -4.93
C SER A 291 1.81 5.02 -4.08
N ILE A 292 0.66 4.87 -4.73
CA ILE A 292 -0.61 4.55 -4.09
C ILE A 292 -0.59 3.16 -3.45
N GLN A 293 -0.08 2.15 -4.15
CA GLN A 293 0.02 0.79 -3.61
C GLN A 293 0.93 0.79 -2.37
N LYS A 294 2.09 1.44 -2.40
CA LYS A 294 2.94 1.60 -1.21
C LYS A 294 2.19 2.26 -0.04
N ARG A 295 1.44 3.33 -0.31
CA ARG A 295 0.62 4.02 0.69
C ARG A 295 -0.49 3.13 1.27
N ALA A 296 -1.06 2.24 0.45
CA ALA A 296 -2.04 1.25 0.88
C ALA A 296 -1.42 0.23 1.84
N PHE A 297 -0.17 -0.20 1.62
CA PHE A 297 0.57 -1.02 2.59
C PHE A 297 0.87 -0.25 3.89
N ASP A 298 1.35 0.99 3.77
CA ASP A 298 1.68 1.85 4.91
C ASP A 298 0.43 2.04 5.82
N ILE A 299 -0.75 2.34 5.25
CA ILE A 299 -1.98 2.59 6.04
C ILE A 299 -2.55 1.33 6.70
N VAL A 300 -2.21 0.13 6.23
CA VAL A 300 -2.60 -1.13 6.90
C VAL A 300 -1.48 -1.67 7.78
N SER A 301 -0.46 -0.85 8.06
CA SER A 301 0.68 -1.15 8.93
C SER A 301 1.49 -2.36 8.47
N MET A 302 1.58 -2.58 7.16
CA MET A 302 2.38 -3.63 6.54
C MET A 302 3.59 -3.04 5.80
N PRO A 303 4.78 -3.66 5.91
CA PRO A 303 5.88 -3.34 5.01
C PRO A 303 5.45 -3.56 3.56
N TYR A 304 5.83 -2.64 2.68
CA TYR A 304 5.54 -2.77 1.25
C TYR A 304 6.17 -4.04 0.68
N ASN A 305 5.34 -4.92 0.14
CA ASN A 305 5.77 -6.09 -0.61
C ASN A 305 4.82 -6.28 -1.81
N PRO A 306 5.25 -6.01 -3.05
CA PRO A 306 4.40 -6.12 -4.23
C PRO A 306 3.92 -7.57 -4.50
N GLN A 307 4.61 -8.59 -3.98
CA GLN A 307 4.16 -9.99 -4.11
C GLN A 307 2.89 -10.27 -3.30
N LEU A 308 2.65 -9.48 -2.25
CA LEU A 308 1.43 -9.54 -1.43
C LEU A 308 0.32 -8.66 -1.99
N ALA A 309 0.47 -8.08 -3.18
CA ALA A 309 -0.59 -7.32 -3.82
C ALA A 309 -0.87 -7.81 -5.24
N ASP A 310 -2.09 -7.57 -5.68
CA ASP A 310 -2.39 -7.53 -7.11
C ASP A 310 -1.97 -6.16 -7.67
N ALA A 311 -1.79 -6.06 -8.97
CA ALA A 311 -1.62 -4.76 -9.61
C ALA A 311 -2.85 -3.88 -9.34
N VAL A 312 -2.68 -2.55 -9.39
CA VAL A 312 -3.78 -1.61 -9.12
C VAL A 312 -4.84 -1.80 -10.20
N GLN A 313 -6.01 -2.32 -9.82
CA GLN A 313 -7.08 -2.56 -10.77
C GLN A 313 -7.88 -1.27 -10.95
N VAL A 314 -7.79 -0.62 -12.10
CA VAL A 314 -8.50 0.63 -12.38
C VAL A 314 -9.82 0.33 -13.06
N LEU A 315 -10.88 0.97 -12.58
CA LEU A 315 -12.28 0.74 -12.93
C LEU A 315 -12.90 2.00 -13.50
N ARG A 316 -13.69 1.82 -14.56
CA ARG A 316 -14.55 2.86 -15.12
C ARG A 316 -15.98 2.34 -15.19
N TYR A 317 -16.90 3.08 -14.58
CA TYR A 317 -18.34 2.85 -14.67
C TYR A 317 -18.98 4.04 -15.39
N GLU A 318 -19.63 3.76 -16.51
CA GLU A 318 -20.52 4.70 -17.19
C GLU A 318 -21.90 4.74 -16.55
N ASN A 319 -22.74 5.66 -17.02
CA ASN A 319 -24.14 5.73 -16.60
C ASN A 319 -24.80 4.35 -16.67
N THR A 320 -25.52 3.99 -15.61
CA THR A 320 -26.20 2.72 -15.35
C THR A 320 -25.31 1.51 -15.07
N GLU A 321 -23.99 1.61 -15.24
CA GLU A 321 -23.08 0.49 -14.93
C GLU A 321 -22.91 0.28 -13.42
N TRP A 322 -22.75 -0.99 -13.02
CA TRP A 322 -22.78 -1.43 -11.62
C TRP A 322 -21.96 -2.72 -11.43
N TYR A 323 -21.82 -3.13 -10.18
CA TYR A 323 -21.19 -4.41 -9.81
C TYR A 323 -21.98 -5.09 -8.70
N LYS A 324 -22.39 -6.35 -8.91
CA LYS A 324 -23.10 -7.13 -7.90
C LYS A 324 -22.35 -7.20 -6.56
N PRO A 325 -23.08 -7.37 -5.45
CA PRO A 325 -22.49 -7.76 -4.19
C PRO A 325 -21.64 -9.03 -4.33
N HIS A 326 -20.41 -8.97 -3.83
CA HIS A 326 -19.44 -10.05 -3.81
C HIS A 326 -18.49 -9.89 -2.61
N CYS A 327 -17.78 -10.95 -2.27
CA CYS A 327 -16.64 -10.88 -1.36
C CYS A 327 -15.36 -10.80 -2.19
N ASP A 328 -14.38 -10.06 -1.69
CA ASP A 328 -13.06 -10.00 -2.33
C ASP A 328 -12.20 -11.21 -2.01
N TRP A 329 -12.49 -11.92 -0.91
CA TRP A 329 -11.83 -13.17 -0.56
C TRP A 329 -12.38 -14.36 -1.37
N PHE A 330 -11.55 -15.40 -1.47
CA PHE A 330 -11.88 -16.65 -2.17
C PHE A 330 -12.35 -17.72 -1.17
N ASP A 331 -13.45 -18.42 -1.48
CA ASP A 331 -13.95 -19.50 -0.61
C ASP A 331 -12.96 -20.67 -0.55
N ALA A 332 -12.59 -21.06 0.67
CA ALA A 332 -11.70 -22.18 0.96
C ALA A 332 -12.21 -23.53 0.40
N LYS A 333 -13.54 -23.69 0.21
CA LYS A 333 -14.12 -24.91 -0.36
C LYS A 333 -13.89 -25.04 -1.87
N GLY A 334 -13.58 -23.94 -2.56
CA GLY A 334 -13.40 -23.89 -4.01
C GLY A 334 -11.96 -24.10 -4.47
N TYR A 335 -10.97 -23.89 -3.60
CA TYR A 335 -9.55 -23.85 -3.95
C TYR A 335 -8.65 -24.26 -2.77
N ASP A 336 -7.81 -25.29 -2.95
CA ASP A 336 -6.79 -25.67 -1.97
C ASP A 336 -5.84 -24.48 -1.71
N GLY A 337 -5.55 -24.20 -0.44
CA GLY A 337 -4.62 -23.14 -0.04
C GLY A 337 -5.23 -21.75 0.13
N HIS A 338 -6.54 -21.59 0.03
CA HIS A 338 -7.20 -20.29 0.26
C HIS A 338 -7.78 -20.07 1.66
N ASP A 339 -7.69 -21.06 2.55
CA ASP A 339 -8.06 -20.89 3.96
C ASP A 339 -6.95 -20.17 4.73
N PRO A 340 -7.07 -18.87 5.06
CA PRO A 340 -6.02 -18.13 5.76
C PRO A 340 -5.70 -18.65 7.18
N THR A 341 -6.57 -19.49 7.76
CA THR A 341 -6.43 -19.99 9.14
C THR A 341 -5.50 -21.20 9.26
N VAL A 342 -5.22 -21.90 8.16
CA VAL A 342 -4.31 -23.06 8.14
C VAL A 342 -2.89 -22.67 7.73
N ASN A 343 -1.91 -23.53 8.07
CA ASN A 343 -0.52 -23.35 7.64
C ASN A 343 -0.42 -23.33 6.11
N ASN A 344 0.22 -22.28 5.57
CA ASN A 344 0.40 -21.97 4.14
C ASN A 344 -0.85 -21.52 3.37
N GLY A 345 -2.00 -21.35 4.03
CA GLY A 345 -3.17 -20.81 3.35
C GLY A 345 -3.10 -19.28 3.18
N THR A 346 -3.70 -18.75 2.12
CA THR A 346 -3.56 -17.35 1.71
C THR A 346 -4.83 -16.81 1.08
N ASN A 347 -5.16 -15.56 1.38
CA ASN A 347 -6.32 -14.89 0.82
C ASN A 347 -6.10 -13.39 0.83
N ARG A 348 -6.99 -12.66 0.16
CA ARG A 348 -7.04 -11.20 0.29
C ARG A 348 -7.39 -10.87 1.73
N PHE A 349 -6.53 -10.09 2.37
CA PHE A 349 -6.63 -9.67 3.76
C PHE A 349 -7.51 -8.44 3.90
N VAL A 350 -7.25 -7.45 3.06
CA VAL A 350 -7.87 -6.13 3.12
C VAL A 350 -7.93 -5.53 1.74
N THR A 351 -9.01 -4.78 1.49
CA THR A 351 -9.19 -4.00 0.27
C THR A 351 -9.09 -2.52 0.61
N VAL A 352 -8.20 -1.81 -0.09
CA VAL A 352 -8.16 -0.35 -0.12
C VAL A 352 -8.78 0.10 -1.44
N PHE A 353 -10.06 0.46 -1.40
CA PHE A 353 -10.84 0.88 -2.57
C PHE A 353 -10.75 2.39 -2.75
N LEU A 354 -10.27 2.82 -3.90
CA LEU A 354 -9.93 4.20 -4.21
C LEU A 354 -11.05 4.86 -5.01
N TYR A 355 -11.43 6.07 -4.62
CA TYR A 355 -12.33 6.92 -5.41
C TYR A 355 -11.50 7.93 -6.21
N ILE A 356 -11.42 7.69 -7.52
CA ILE A 356 -10.58 8.49 -8.43
C ILE A 356 -11.37 9.71 -8.95
N SER A 357 -12.68 9.58 -9.16
CA SER A 357 -13.55 10.69 -9.52
C SER A 357 -14.67 10.92 -8.50
N ASP A 358 -15.16 12.16 -8.45
CA ASP A 358 -16.45 12.46 -7.86
C ASP A 358 -17.55 11.89 -8.75
N VAL A 359 -18.65 11.46 -8.13
CA VAL A 359 -19.86 11.04 -8.85
C VAL A 359 -21.01 11.90 -8.38
N GLU A 360 -21.73 12.49 -9.33
CA GLU A 360 -22.82 13.42 -9.04
C GLU A 360 -24.00 12.70 -8.38
N GLU A 361 -24.41 11.57 -8.96
CA GLU A 361 -25.51 10.75 -8.43
C GLU A 361 -25.26 9.25 -8.65
N GLY A 362 -25.56 8.43 -7.63
CA GLY A 362 -25.30 6.98 -7.65
C GLY A 362 -23.85 6.61 -7.33
N GLY A 363 -23.38 5.47 -7.83
CA GLY A 363 -21.96 5.07 -7.77
C GLY A 363 -21.39 4.69 -6.39
N HIS A 364 -22.22 4.66 -5.34
CA HIS A 364 -21.81 4.27 -3.98
C HIS A 364 -21.18 2.87 -3.93
N THR A 365 -20.23 2.67 -3.02
CA THR A 365 -19.84 1.31 -2.59
C THR A 365 -20.80 0.90 -1.47
N VAL A 366 -21.51 -0.21 -1.63
CA VAL A 366 -22.56 -0.65 -0.70
C VAL A 366 -22.16 -1.91 0.05
N PHE A 367 -22.46 -1.98 1.34
CA PHE A 367 -22.23 -3.13 2.22
C PHE A 367 -23.57 -3.63 2.75
N PRO A 368 -24.29 -4.47 1.99
CA PRO A 368 -25.65 -4.93 2.34
C PRO A 368 -25.77 -5.64 3.68
N LEU A 369 -24.72 -6.32 4.13
CA LEU A 369 -24.76 -7.10 5.35
C LEU A 369 -24.27 -6.32 6.56
N SER A 370 -23.93 -5.04 6.41
CA SER A 370 -23.50 -4.24 7.55
C SER A 370 -24.61 -4.16 8.61
N THR A 371 -24.25 -4.50 9.84
CA THR A 371 -25.17 -4.56 11.00
C THR A 371 -24.83 -3.53 12.08
N THR A 372 -23.83 -2.68 11.83
CA THR A 372 -23.25 -1.79 12.84
C THR A 372 -22.75 -0.51 12.20
N HIS A 373 -23.68 0.25 11.62
CA HIS A 373 -23.43 1.54 10.98
C HIS A 373 -24.51 2.57 11.33
N GLU A 374 -24.24 3.82 10.99
CA GLU A 374 -25.18 4.92 11.18
C GLU A 374 -26.44 4.68 10.34
N GLY A 375 -27.60 4.65 11.00
CA GLY A 375 -28.89 4.38 10.34
C GLY A 375 -29.27 2.90 10.25
N TYR A 376 -28.48 1.97 10.81
CA TYR A 376 -28.93 0.59 10.99
C TYR A 376 -30.10 0.53 11.98
N ASN A 377 -31.19 -0.12 11.59
CA ASN A 377 -32.43 -0.18 12.37
C ASN A 377 -32.59 -1.46 13.21
N GLY A 378 -31.55 -2.31 13.26
CA GLY A 378 -31.60 -3.59 13.98
C GLY A 378 -32.07 -4.77 13.11
N GLU A 379 -32.55 -4.54 11.90
CA GLU A 379 -33.05 -5.57 11.00
C GLU A 379 -32.10 -5.76 9.81
N GLN A 380 -31.69 -7.02 9.58
CA GLN A 380 -30.91 -7.35 8.40
C GLN A 380 -31.75 -7.09 7.14
N LEU A 381 -31.12 -6.60 6.09
CA LEU A 381 -31.78 -6.44 4.80
C LEU A 381 -32.21 -7.80 4.25
N VAL A 382 -33.51 -8.05 4.27
CA VAL A 382 -34.14 -9.21 3.63
C VAL A 382 -34.82 -8.73 2.36
N HIS A 383 -34.51 -9.36 1.22
CA HIS A 383 -35.28 -9.18 0.00
C HIS A 383 -36.34 -10.27 -0.10
N LYS A 384 -37.52 -9.95 -0.63
CA LYS A 384 -38.61 -10.91 -0.78
C LYS A 384 -38.16 -12.07 -1.67
N GLY A 385 -38.14 -13.28 -1.12
CA GLY A 385 -37.61 -14.48 -1.81
C GLY A 385 -36.14 -14.84 -1.54
N THR A 386 -35.36 -14.02 -0.83
CA THR A 386 -34.03 -14.39 -0.29
C THR A 386 -34.09 -14.85 1.18
N GLU A 387 -35.30 -14.94 1.71
CA GLU A 387 -35.69 -15.40 3.07
C GLU A 387 -35.05 -16.73 3.51
N LYS A 388 -34.55 -17.53 2.55
CA LYS A 388 -33.95 -18.85 2.81
C LYS A 388 -32.46 -18.80 3.19
N THR A 389 -31.77 -17.66 3.01
CA THR A 389 -30.35 -17.53 3.40
C THR A 389 -29.99 -16.07 3.67
N ALA A 390 -29.71 -15.74 4.93
CA ALA A 390 -29.10 -14.45 5.28
C ALA A 390 -27.82 -14.25 4.45
N GLY A 391 -27.69 -13.11 3.77
CA GLY A 391 -26.52 -12.82 2.94
C GLY A 391 -26.63 -13.14 1.45
N TYR A 392 -27.68 -13.84 1.00
CA TYR A 392 -27.89 -14.07 -0.43
C TYR A 392 -28.61 -12.87 -1.07
N ILE A 393 -27.97 -12.21 -2.03
CA ILE A 393 -28.55 -11.14 -2.84
C ILE A 393 -28.48 -11.58 -4.29
N ALA A 394 -29.63 -11.85 -4.91
CA ALA A 394 -29.66 -12.22 -6.32
C ALA A 394 -29.22 -11.03 -7.19
N ASN A 395 -28.68 -11.30 -8.38
CA ASN A 395 -28.20 -10.26 -9.31
C ASN A 395 -29.26 -9.20 -9.63
N LYS A 396 -30.52 -9.62 -9.80
CA LYS A 396 -31.67 -8.73 -10.03
C LYS A 396 -32.00 -7.80 -8.85
N ASP A 397 -31.55 -8.16 -7.64
CA ASP A 397 -31.87 -7.45 -6.40
C ASP A 397 -30.70 -6.55 -5.95
N ALA A 398 -29.54 -6.62 -6.61
CA ALA A 398 -28.37 -5.78 -6.33
C ALA A 398 -28.68 -4.28 -6.48
N GLN A 399 -29.53 -3.91 -7.45
CA GLN A 399 -29.98 -2.53 -7.63
C GLN A 399 -30.88 -2.06 -6.48
N TRP A 400 -31.67 -2.97 -5.87
CA TRP A 400 -32.51 -2.63 -4.72
C TRP A 400 -31.69 -2.31 -3.47
N VAL A 401 -30.59 -3.03 -3.23
CA VAL A 401 -29.68 -2.74 -2.10
C VAL A 401 -29.13 -1.32 -2.17
N CYS A 402 -28.96 -0.80 -3.39
CA CYS A 402 -28.50 0.55 -3.66
C CYS A 402 -29.58 1.64 -3.54
N ASN A 403 -30.86 1.27 -3.45
CA ASN A 403 -31.97 2.20 -3.31
C ASN A 403 -31.85 3.01 -2.02
N THR A 404 -32.06 4.32 -2.05
CA THR A 404 -32.01 5.23 -0.88
C THR A 404 -32.88 4.78 0.28
N SER A 405 -33.98 4.05 0.02
CA SER A 405 -34.83 3.47 1.06
C SER A 405 -34.25 2.25 1.78
N SER A 406 -33.16 1.67 1.27
CA SER A 406 -32.42 0.58 1.92
C SER A 406 -31.63 1.11 3.12
N THR A 407 -31.60 0.33 4.21
CA THR A 407 -30.78 0.58 5.40
C THR A 407 -29.32 0.13 5.21
N ALA A 408 -28.88 -0.28 4.02
CA ALA A 408 -27.50 -0.71 3.78
C ALA A 408 -26.49 0.41 4.07
N LEU A 409 -25.33 0.05 4.61
CA LEU A 409 -24.19 0.97 4.64
C LEU A 409 -23.78 1.33 3.21
N ARG A 410 -23.59 2.62 2.96
CA ARG A 410 -23.10 3.15 1.68
C ARG A 410 -21.96 4.12 1.90
N SER A 411 -20.87 3.90 1.18
CA SER A 411 -19.76 4.84 1.07
C SER A 411 -19.88 5.61 -0.24
N LYS A 412 -19.95 6.94 -0.16
CA LYS A 412 -20.08 7.82 -1.32
C LYS A 412 -18.70 8.02 -1.98
N PRO A 413 -18.60 7.93 -3.32
CA PRO A 413 -17.37 8.28 -4.02
C PRO A 413 -17.07 9.77 -3.92
N VAL A 414 -15.87 10.09 -3.44
CA VAL A 414 -15.32 11.45 -3.39
C VAL A 414 -13.89 11.37 -3.89
N ALA A 415 -13.54 12.15 -4.91
CA ALA A 415 -12.23 12.08 -5.55
C ALA A 415 -11.10 12.27 -4.52
N GLY A 416 -10.10 11.38 -4.55
CA GLY A 416 -8.95 11.41 -3.65
C GLY A 416 -9.14 10.71 -2.31
N ASN A 417 -10.37 10.27 -2.00
CA ASN A 417 -10.66 9.47 -0.82
C ASN A 417 -10.56 7.97 -1.13
N ALA A 418 -10.57 7.16 -0.07
CA ALA A 418 -10.65 5.72 -0.16
C ALA A 418 -11.67 5.16 0.85
N VAL A 419 -12.05 3.90 0.67
CA VAL A 419 -12.71 3.10 1.70
C VAL A 419 -11.87 1.84 1.93
N ILE A 420 -11.56 1.56 3.19
CA ILE A 420 -10.84 0.37 3.62
C ILE A 420 -11.83 -0.57 4.27
N PHE A 421 -11.86 -1.82 3.82
CA PHE A 421 -12.64 -2.87 4.46
C PHE A 421 -11.88 -4.18 4.50
N TYR A 422 -12.09 -4.93 5.57
CA TYR A 422 -11.34 -6.15 5.84
C TYR A 422 -12.10 -7.37 5.33
N SER A 423 -11.38 -8.22 4.60
CA SER A 423 -11.84 -9.54 4.18
C SER A 423 -11.57 -10.60 5.25
N GLN A 424 -10.67 -10.31 6.19
CA GLN A 424 -10.29 -11.18 7.30
C GLN A 424 -10.42 -10.46 8.63
N GLY A 425 -10.87 -11.19 9.66
CA GLY A 425 -10.87 -10.74 11.04
C GLY A 425 -9.48 -10.80 11.68
N PRO A 426 -9.35 -10.34 12.94
CA PRO A 426 -8.05 -10.24 13.60
C PRO A 426 -7.37 -11.57 13.92
N ARG A 427 -8.09 -12.69 13.83
CA ARG A 427 -7.53 -14.04 14.00
C ARG A 427 -7.21 -14.72 12.66
N GLY A 428 -7.52 -14.05 11.55
CA GLY A 428 -7.30 -14.52 10.18
C GLY A 428 -8.52 -15.18 9.56
N GLU A 429 -9.63 -15.33 10.29
CA GLU A 429 -10.90 -15.85 9.79
C GLU A 429 -11.47 -14.98 8.66
N LEU A 430 -12.07 -15.56 7.64
CA LEU A 430 -12.73 -14.80 6.58
C LEU A 430 -14.01 -14.13 7.10
N ASP A 431 -14.25 -12.87 6.72
CA ASP A 431 -15.43 -12.12 7.12
C ASP A 431 -16.52 -12.17 6.02
N PRO A 432 -17.58 -12.98 6.17
CA PRO A 432 -18.68 -13.02 5.20
C PRO A 432 -19.54 -11.74 5.18
N TYR A 433 -19.47 -10.90 6.21
CA TYR A 433 -20.17 -9.63 6.24
C TYR A 433 -19.51 -8.58 5.34
N SER A 434 -18.26 -8.83 4.89
CA SER A 434 -17.54 -7.97 3.94
C SER A 434 -18.10 -7.98 2.52
N LEU A 435 -19.22 -8.68 2.30
CA LEU A 435 -20.00 -8.64 1.07
C LEU A 435 -20.29 -7.19 0.69
N HIS A 436 -19.82 -6.78 -0.49
CA HIS A 436 -19.93 -5.42 -0.97
C HIS A 436 -20.14 -5.34 -2.48
N GLY A 437 -20.69 -4.23 -2.96
CA GLY A 437 -20.96 -4.03 -4.39
C GLY A 437 -20.80 -2.57 -4.82
N GLY A 438 -20.85 -2.36 -6.13
CA GLY A 438 -20.85 -1.03 -6.75
C GLY A 438 -22.24 -0.66 -7.23
N CYS A 439 -22.83 0.39 -6.65
CA CYS A 439 -24.14 0.86 -7.05
C CYS A 439 -24.13 1.49 -8.45
N PRO A 440 -25.26 1.43 -9.18
CA PRO A 440 -25.40 2.07 -10.48
C PRO A 440 -24.99 3.54 -10.42
N VAL A 441 -24.20 3.98 -11.40
CA VAL A 441 -23.98 5.42 -11.64
C VAL A 441 -25.25 5.98 -12.27
N ILE A 442 -25.88 6.97 -11.66
CA ILE A 442 -27.09 7.60 -12.19
C ILE A 442 -26.71 8.83 -13.01
N LYS A 443 -25.74 9.61 -12.53
CA LYS A 443 -25.24 10.78 -13.23
C LYS A 443 -23.73 10.95 -13.04
N GLY A 444 -23.02 11.06 -14.16
CA GLY A 444 -21.57 11.25 -14.23
C GLY A 444 -20.84 9.97 -14.66
N THR A 445 -19.54 9.91 -14.42
CA THR A 445 -18.71 8.72 -14.69
C THR A 445 -17.89 8.44 -13.43
N LYS A 446 -17.90 7.19 -12.98
CA LYS A 446 -17.13 6.77 -11.82
C LYS A 446 -15.81 6.14 -12.27
N TRP A 447 -14.71 6.76 -11.88
CA TRP A 447 -13.40 6.15 -11.86
C TRP A 447 -13.07 5.68 -10.45
N SER A 448 -12.58 4.46 -10.31
CA SER A 448 -12.19 3.90 -9.02
C SER A 448 -11.05 2.91 -9.20
N ALA A 449 -10.43 2.46 -8.11
CA ALA A 449 -9.45 1.39 -8.21
C ALA A 449 -9.42 0.49 -6.98
N ASN A 450 -9.13 -0.79 -7.19
CA ASN A 450 -8.87 -1.74 -6.11
C ASN A 450 -7.37 -1.86 -5.87
N VAL A 451 -6.98 -1.75 -4.60
CA VAL A 451 -5.69 -2.27 -4.11
C VAL A 451 -5.99 -3.40 -3.14
N TRP A 452 -5.79 -4.63 -3.60
CA TRP A 452 -5.94 -5.83 -2.80
C TRP A 452 -4.61 -6.23 -2.19
N ILE A 453 -4.59 -6.35 -0.87
CA ILE A 453 -3.43 -6.82 -0.12
C ILE A 453 -3.75 -8.20 0.44
N TRP A 454 -2.85 -9.16 0.23
CA TRP A 454 -2.94 -10.55 0.65
C TRP A 454 -2.29 -10.73 2.02
N ASN A 455 -2.78 -11.70 2.80
CA ASN A 455 -2.20 -11.99 4.11
C ASN A 455 -0.83 -12.70 4.01
N ARG A 456 -0.61 -13.45 2.94
CA ARG A 456 0.62 -14.21 2.61
C ARG A 456 0.83 -14.21 1.10
N GLU A 457 1.95 -14.76 0.64
CA GLU A 457 2.20 -14.92 -0.79
C GLU A 457 1.03 -15.63 -1.46
N LYS A 458 0.74 -15.20 -2.70
CA LYS A 458 -0.38 -15.74 -3.49
C LYS A 458 -0.13 -17.24 -3.75
N PRO A 459 -1.18 -18.07 -3.80
CA PRO A 459 -0.99 -19.47 -4.08
C PRO A 459 -0.50 -19.60 -5.52
N ASP A 460 0.43 -20.52 -5.73
CA ASP A 460 0.97 -20.84 -7.05
C ASP A 460 -0.18 -21.25 -7.99
N LYS A 461 -0.38 -20.45 -9.05
CA LYS A 461 -1.47 -20.66 -10.01
C LYS A 461 -1.42 -22.04 -10.66
N SER A 462 -0.24 -22.66 -10.76
CA SER A 462 -0.05 -24.01 -11.33
C SER A 462 -0.69 -25.11 -10.47
N LYS A 463 -1.00 -24.82 -9.20
CA LYS A 463 -1.59 -25.75 -8.24
C LYS A 463 -3.08 -25.51 -7.98
N ALA A 464 -3.69 -24.54 -8.68
CA ALA A 464 -5.10 -24.25 -8.54
C ALA A 464 -5.96 -25.47 -8.93
N LYS A 465 -6.91 -25.83 -8.07
CA LYS A 465 -7.93 -26.84 -8.35
C LYS A 465 -9.23 -26.16 -8.76
N ASP A 466 -10.03 -26.80 -9.63
CA ASP A 466 -11.37 -26.35 -9.92
C ASP A 466 -12.27 -26.48 -8.68
N GLY A 467 -13.43 -25.81 -8.69
CA GLY A 467 -14.43 -25.89 -7.61
C GLY A 467 -15.05 -27.29 -7.40
N LYS A 468 -14.48 -28.34 -7.99
CA LYS A 468 -14.79 -29.76 -7.77
C LYS A 468 -13.59 -30.55 -7.24
N GLY A 469 -12.51 -29.87 -6.83
CA GLY A 469 -11.32 -30.48 -6.23
C GLY A 469 -10.42 -31.24 -7.22
N LYS A 470 -10.61 -31.05 -8.54
CA LYS A 470 -9.67 -31.58 -9.56
C LYS A 470 -8.66 -30.50 -9.89
N ASN A 471 -7.43 -30.85 -10.28
CA ASN A 471 -6.50 -29.86 -10.83
C ASN A 471 -7.23 -29.05 -11.91
N ALA A 472 -7.18 -27.72 -11.82
CA ALA A 472 -7.83 -26.86 -12.79
C ALA A 472 -7.35 -27.33 -14.16
N LYS A 473 -8.29 -27.79 -15.00
CA LYS A 473 -7.92 -28.20 -16.35
C LYS A 473 -7.38 -26.96 -17.01
N LYS A 474 -6.08 -26.99 -17.28
CA LYS A 474 -5.41 -26.03 -18.13
C LYS A 474 -6.30 -25.76 -19.33
N THR A 475 -6.61 -24.49 -19.61
CA THR A 475 -7.41 -24.11 -20.77
C THR A 475 -6.82 -24.83 -21.99
N PRO A 476 -7.59 -25.64 -22.73
CA PRO A 476 -7.04 -26.40 -23.84
C PRO A 476 -6.26 -25.49 -24.79
N GLY A 477 -4.98 -25.80 -25.02
CA GLY A 477 -4.09 -25.00 -25.88
C GLY A 477 -3.41 -23.79 -25.21
N ALA A 478 -3.66 -23.51 -23.93
CA ALA A 478 -2.86 -22.53 -23.20
C ALA A 478 -1.40 -23.03 -23.06
N ILE A 479 -0.45 -22.11 -22.97
CA ILE A 479 0.98 -22.34 -22.74
C ILE A 479 1.37 -21.42 -21.59
N ASN A 480 1.86 -21.97 -20.49
CA ASN A 480 2.36 -21.16 -19.38
C ASN A 480 3.86 -21.03 -19.52
N VAL A 481 4.38 -19.81 -19.40
CA VAL A 481 5.81 -19.55 -19.48
C VAL A 481 6.24 -18.66 -18.32
N LEU A 482 7.50 -18.79 -17.93
CA LEU A 482 8.14 -17.86 -17.01
C LEU A 482 9.09 -16.98 -17.81
N MET A 483 8.67 -15.74 -18.09
CA MET A 483 9.51 -14.79 -18.82
C MET A 483 10.62 -14.26 -17.91
N VAL A 484 11.86 -14.39 -18.35
CA VAL A 484 13.05 -14.08 -17.56
C VAL A 484 13.74 -12.87 -18.17
N ASN A 485 14.09 -11.89 -17.33
CA ASN A 485 14.98 -10.82 -17.71
C ASN A 485 16.39 -11.10 -17.20
N ASP A 486 17.27 -11.48 -18.12
CA ASP A 486 18.71 -11.71 -17.91
C ASP A 486 19.57 -10.49 -18.32
N LYS A 487 18.95 -9.33 -18.54
CA LYS A 487 19.63 -8.10 -18.97
C LYS A 487 19.91 -7.19 -17.77
N ASP A 488 20.92 -6.34 -17.92
CA ASP A 488 21.36 -5.38 -16.90
C ASP A 488 20.39 -4.19 -16.70
N SER A 489 19.23 -4.19 -17.39
CA SER A 489 18.19 -3.17 -17.26
C SER A 489 16.79 -3.79 -17.41
N PRO A 490 15.73 -3.16 -16.88
CA PRO A 490 14.35 -3.63 -17.08
C PRO A 490 13.99 -3.76 -18.56
N ILE A 491 13.21 -4.79 -18.89
CA ILE A 491 12.69 -5.01 -20.24
C ILE A 491 11.17 -4.95 -20.25
N ASN A 492 10.62 -4.34 -21.29
CA ASN A 492 9.20 -4.20 -21.57
C ASN A 492 8.80 -5.23 -22.63
N ILE A 493 7.84 -6.09 -22.30
CA ILE A 493 7.34 -7.13 -23.19
C ILE A 493 6.07 -6.64 -23.87
N TYR A 494 6.04 -6.77 -25.20
CA TYR A 494 4.92 -6.40 -26.04
C TYR A 494 4.41 -7.64 -26.77
N TRP A 495 3.11 -7.80 -26.93
CA TRP A 495 2.51 -8.80 -27.80
C TRP A 495 2.32 -8.19 -29.19
N ASP A 496 2.86 -8.85 -30.20
CA ASP A 496 2.59 -8.56 -31.60
C ASP A 496 1.42 -9.42 -32.08
N ASP A 497 0.26 -8.78 -32.16
CA ASP A 497 -0.98 -9.35 -32.67
C ASP A 497 -1.15 -9.14 -34.20
N GLY A 498 -0.12 -8.62 -34.87
CA GLY A 498 -0.14 -8.28 -36.29
C GLY A 498 -0.76 -6.91 -36.60
N SER A 499 -1.14 -6.13 -35.59
CA SER A 499 -1.52 -4.72 -35.76
C SER A 499 -0.29 -3.81 -35.91
N HIS A 500 -0.49 -2.55 -36.31
CA HIS A 500 0.61 -1.59 -36.47
C HIS A 500 1.27 -1.22 -35.13
N ASP A 501 0.54 -1.34 -34.02
CA ASP A 501 0.98 -0.95 -32.68
C ASP A 501 0.96 -2.16 -31.74
N MET A 502 2.15 -2.68 -31.39
CA MET A 502 2.27 -3.83 -30.48
C MET A 502 1.70 -3.53 -29.09
N VAL A 503 1.06 -4.52 -28.46
CA VAL A 503 0.33 -4.37 -27.20
C VAL A 503 1.25 -4.64 -26.01
N PHE A 504 1.58 -3.62 -25.22
CA PHE A 504 2.36 -3.78 -23.99
C PHE A 504 1.69 -4.78 -23.03
N GLN A 505 2.48 -5.74 -22.55
CA GLN A 505 2.05 -6.79 -21.62
C GLN A 505 2.54 -6.49 -20.21
N MET A 506 3.85 -6.30 -20.05
CA MET A 506 4.48 -6.16 -18.74
C MET A 506 5.92 -5.65 -18.82
N GLU A 507 6.41 -5.11 -17.71
CA GLU A 507 7.83 -4.86 -17.46
C GLU A 507 8.39 -6.02 -16.62
N ILE A 508 9.59 -6.48 -16.95
CA ILE A 508 10.33 -7.49 -16.17
C ILE A 508 11.60 -6.81 -15.66
N PRO A 509 11.71 -6.55 -14.34
CA PRO A 509 12.92 -5.96 -13.77
C PRO A 509 14.15 -6.87 -13.91
N VAL A 510 15.35 -6.32 -13.71
CA VAL A 510 16.62 -7.06 -13.76
C VAL A 510 16.58 -8.29 -12.84
N ASP A 511 17.03 -9.43 -13.36
CA ASP A 511 17.06 -10.73 -12.67
C ASP A 511 15.70 -11.23 -12.15
N GLN A 512 14.59 -10.67 -12.63
CA GLN A 512 13.24 -11.10 -12.26
C GLN A 512 12.64 -12.06 -13.26
N ARG A 513 11.64 -12.80 -12.77
CA ARG A 513 10.92 -13.84 -13.47
C ARG A 513 9.43 -13.55 -13.36
N MET A 514 8.76 -13.37 -14.48
CA MET A 514 7.36 -12.99 -14.50
C MET A 514 6.52 -14.05 -15.23
N PRO A 515 5.48 -14.62 -14.59
CA PRO A 515 4.66 -15.66 -15.21
C PRO A 515 3.73 -15.05 -16.26
N MET A 516 3.57 -15.74 -17.38
CA MET A 516 2.63 -15.39 -18.44
C MET A 516 1.91 -16.64 -18.97
N THR A 517 0.61 -16.52 -19.20
CA THR A 517 -0.17 -17.52 -19.93
C THR A 517 -0.45 -17.00 -21.33
N THR A 518 -0.15 -17.81 -22.34
CA THR A 518 -0.24 -17.46 -23.76
C THR A 518 -0.77 -18.66 -24.58
N TYR A 519 -0.79 -18.54 -25.91
CA TYR A 519 -1.25 -19.56 -26.84
C TYR A 519 -0.26 -19.74 -27.99
N GLU A 520 -0.31 -20.91 -28.63
CA GLU A 520 0.57 -21.24 -29.75
C GLU A 520 0.54 -20.16 -30.84
N GLY A 521 1.72 -19.75 -31.30
CA GLY A 521 1.89 -18.77 -32.38
C GLY A 521 1.93 -17.31 -31.93
N HIS A 522 1.53 -16.98 -30.69
CA HIS A 522 1.70 -15.63 -30.14
C HIS A 522 3.15 -15.17 -30.20
N ARG A 523 3.41 -13.97 -30.73
CA ARG A 523 4.75 -13.37 -30.80
C ARG A 523 4.86 -12.26 -29.77
N PHE A 524 5.89 -12.30 -28.94
CA PHE A 524 6.24 -11.28 -27.98
C PHE A 524 7.56 -10.63 -28.35
N VAL A 525 7.65 -9.32 -28.17
CA VAL A 525 8.84 -8.51 -28.44
C VAL A 525 9.25 -7.83 -27.14
N ALA A 526 10.47 -8.08 -26.69
CA ALA A 526 11.09 -7.37 -25.59
C ALA A 526 11.77 -6.10 -26.10
N LYS A 527 11.59 -5.00 -25.37
CA LYS A 527 12.29 -3.73 -25.59
C LYS A 527 12.87 -3.20 -24.28
N ASN A 528 13.97 -2.48 -24.33
CA ASN A 528 14.50 -1.80 -23.14
C ASN A 528 13.69 -0.54 -22.81
N GLU A 529 14.09 0.18 -21.76
CA GLU A 529 13.44 1.44 -21.34
C GLU A 529 13.49 2.54 -22.43
N ALA A 530 14.51 2.54 -23.28
CA ALA A 530 14.62 3.47 -24.41
C ALA A 530 13.73 3.08 -25.62
N GLY A 531 13.01 1.95 -25.53
CA GLY A 531 12.16 1.43 -26.60
C GLY A 531 12.92 0.67 -27.69
N GLU A 532 14.20 0.38 -27.47
CA GLU A 532 15.05 -0.38 -28.39
C GLU A 532 14.77 -1.88 -28.27
N TYR A 533 14.83 -2.59 -29.39
CA TYR A 533 14.58 -4.03 -29.44
C TYR A 533 15.64 -4.81 -28.65
N VAL A 534 15.20 -5.69 -27.76
CA VAL A 534 16.06 -6.56 -26.94
C VAL A 534 16.02 -8.00 -27.42
N GLY A 535 14.86 -8.47 -27.89
CA GLY A 535 14.68 -9.84 -28.35
C GLY A 535 13.21 -10.15 -28.63
N GLU A 536 12.95 -11.35 -29.12
CA GLU A 536 11.58 -11.81 -29.36
C GLU A 536 11.37 -13.25 -28.94
N TYR A 537 10.11 -13.59 -28.68
CA TYR A 537 9.69 -14.92 -28.30
C TYR A 537 8.41 -15.28 -29.06
N ARG A 538 8.38 -16.44 -29.72
CA ARG A 538 7.17 -16.97 -30.33
C ARG A 538 6.74 -18.24 -29.60
N ALA A 539 5.55 -18.20 -29.01
CA ALA A 539 5.07 -19.27 -28.18
C ALA A 539 4.78 -20.56 -28.95
N SER A 540 5.30 -21.67 -28.42
CA SER A 540 5.14 -23.03 -28.93
C SER A 540 4.66 -23.95 -27.80
N PRO A 541 3.84 -24.98 -28.08
CA PRO A 541 3.38 -25.93 -27.07
C PRO A 541 4.50 -26.61 -26.27
N LYS A 542 5.73 -26.64 -26.81
CA LYS A 542 6.92 -27.21 -26.15
C LYS A 542 7.46 -26.33 -25.03
N ASP A 543 7.08 -25.06 -25.00
CA ASP A 543 7.58 -24.06 -24.05
C ASP A 543 6.80 -24.08 -22.74
N ASP A 544 5.78 -24.91 -22.67
CA ASP A 544 4.92 -25.00 -21.52
C ASP A 544 5.68 -25.37 -20.24
N ASP A 545 5.44 -24.58 -19.20
CA ASP A 545 6.10 -24.62 -17.90
C ASP A 545 7.62 -24.38 -17.96
N ASN A 546 8.14 -23.80 -19.06
CA ASN A 546 9.55 -23.46 -19.21
C ASN A 546 9.84 -21.96 -19.03
N GLU A 547 11.11 -21.67 -18.77
CA GLU A 547 11.67 -20.32 -18.74
C GLU A 547 11.96 -19.82 -20.15
N ILE A 548 11.58 -18.57 -20.41
CA ILE A 548 11.79 -17.90 -21.67
C ILE A 548 12.74 -16.74 -21.48
N LEU A 549 13.88 -16.83 -22.15
CA LEU A 549 14.83 -15.75 -22.33
C LEU A 549 14.57 -15.09 -23.67
N PHE A 550 14.61 -13.75 -23.70
CA PHE A 550 14.50 -12.99 -24.94
C PHE A 550 15.87 -12.96 -25.63
N ALA A 551 15.91 -13.51 -26.85
CA ALA A 551 17.09 -13.63 -27.70
C ALA A 551 16.97 -12.78 -28.97
#